data_AF-A0A7J7U4I0-F1
#
_entry.id   AF-A0A7J7U4I0-F1
#
_cell.length_a   1.000
_cell.length_b   1.000
_cell.length_c   1.000
_cell.angle_alpha   90.00
_cell.angle_beta   90.00
_cell.angle_gamma   90.00
#
_symmetry.space_group_name_H-M   'P 1'
#
loop_
_entity.id
_entity.type
_entity.pdbx_description
1 polymer ?
#
loop_
_entity_poly.entity_id
_entity_poly.type
_entity_poly.pdbx_seq_one_letter_code
_entity_poly.pdbx_strand_id
1 'polypeptide(L)'
;MDFNQLEAFLTAQTKKQGGITSDQAAVISKFWKSHKTKIRESLMNQSRWDSGLRGLSWRVDGKSQSRHSAQIHTPVAIMELEIGKSGQRGRERDRELETSMREENQDGGIG
;
A
#
# COMPACT_ATOMS: atom_id res chain seq x y z
N MET A 1 14.74 -6.52 -2.83
CA MET A 1 15.72 -7.43 -3.44
C MET A 1 16.58 -6.66 -4.44
N ASP A 2 17.90 -6.68 -4.25
CA ASP A 2 18.88 -6.14 -5.20
C ASP A 2 19.26 -7.21 -6.25
N PHE A 3 20.10 -6.85 -7.23
CA PHE A 3 20.46 -7.74 -8.32
C PHE A 3 21.26 -8.96 -7.85
N ASN A 4 22.15 -8.76 -6.88
CA ASN A 4 23.00 -9.83 -6.35
C ASN A 4 22.16 -10.88 -5.62
N GLN A 5 21.17 -10.45 -4.85
CA GLN A 5 20.22 -11.33 -4.16
C GLN A 5 19.33 -12.10 -5.15
N LEU A 6 18.89 -11.45 -6.24
CA LEU A 6 18.09 -12.13 -7.27
C LEU A 6 18.92 -13.20 -7.98
N GLU A 7 20.14 -12.88 -8.40
CA GLU A 7 21.03 -13.83 -9.08
C GLU A 7 21.38 -15.01 -8.16
N ALA A 8 21.66 -14.76 -6.88
CA ALA A 8 21.88 -15.82 -5.90
C ALA A 8 20.64 -16.72 -5.74
N PHE A 9 19.44 -16.12 -5.68
CA PHE A 9 18.18 -16.85 -5.60
C PHE A 9 17.93 -17.73 -6.84
N LEU A 10 18.09 -17.15 -8.03
CA LEU A 10 17.88 -17.88 -9.29
C LEU A 10 18.92 -18.99 -9.47
N THR A 11 20.17 -18.74 -9.08
CA THR A 11 21.23 -19.77 -9.08
C THR A 11 20.91 -20.92 -8.15
N ALA A 12 20.32 -20.64 -6.97
CA ALA A 12 19.88 -21.70 -6.07
C ALA A 12 18.70 -22.50 -6.65
N GLN A 13 17.77 -21.85 -7.36
CA GLN A 13 16.62 -22.50 -7.96
C GLN A 13 16.96 -23.36 -9.18
N THR A 14 17.94 -22.98 -9.99
CA THR A 14 18.37 -23.78 -11.14
C THR A 14 19.20 -25.00 -10.74
N LYS A 15 19.87 -24.97 -9.58
CA LYS A 15 20.63 -26.11 -9.03
C LYS A 15 19.75 -27.10 -8.26
N LYS A 16 18.52 -26.74 -7.91
CA LYS A 16 17.60 -27.61 -7.17
C LYS A 16 16.98 -28.66 -8.10
N GLN A 17 16.93 -29.90 -7.65
CA GLN A 17 16.25 -30.98 -8.38
C GLN A 17 14.73 -30.69 -8.45
N GLY A 18 14.16 -30.68 -9.66
CA GLY A 18 12.79 -30.20 -9.89
C GLY A 18 12.61 -28.69 -9.77
N GLY A 19 13.71 -27.93 -9.79
CA GLY A 19 13.71 -26.47 -9.83
C GLY A 19 13.42 -25.88 -11.21
N ILE A 20 13.68 -24.59 -11.36
CA ILE A 20 13.41 -23.86 -12.61
C ILE A 20 14.56 -24.06 -13.61
N THR A 21 14.25 -24.00 -14.91
CA THR A 21 15.27 -24.09 -15.95
C THR A 21 16.06 -22.78 -16.09
N SER A 22 17.22 -22.84 -16.75
CA SER A 22 18.02 -21.65 -17.05
C SER A 22 17.22 -20.60 -17.85
N ASP A 23 16.41 -21.04 -18.80
CA ASP A 23 15.60 -20.15 -19.63
C ASP A 23 14.51 -19.45 -18.79
N GLN A 24 13.87 -20.18 -17.87
CA GLN A 24 12.91 -19.61 -16.93
C GLN A 24 13.59 -18.58 -16.01
N ALA A 25 14.79 -18.88 -15.51
CA ALA A 25 15.56 -17.94 -14.71
C ALA A 25 15.90 -16.67 -15.49
N ALA A 26 16.28 -16.77 -16.77
CA ALA A 26 16.56 -15.62 -17.63
C ALA A 26 15.32 -14.72 -17.83
N VAL A 27 14.15 -15.31 -18.05
CA VAL A 27 12.87 -14.59 -18.15
C VAL A 27 12.54 -13.88 -16.83
N ILE A 28 12.70 -14.55 -15.69
CA ILE A 28 12.46 -13.96 -14.36
C ILE A 28 13.43 -12.80 -14.09
N SER A 29 14.72 -12.97 -14.44
CA SER A 29 15.71 -11.89 -14.33
C SER A 29 15.34 -10.68 -15.19
N LYS A 30 14.87 -10.90 -16.43
CA LYS A 30 14.39 -9.81 -17.31
C LYS A 30 13.14 -9.13 -16.75
N PHE A 31 12.19 -9.91 -16.24
CA PHE A 31 10.97 -9.39 -15.60
C PHE A 31 11.31 -8.49 -14.42
N TRP A 32 12.15 -8.98 -13.49
CA TRP A 32 12.53 -8.22 -12.31
C TRP A 32 13.29 -6.93 -12.68
N LYS A 33 14.26 -7.01 -13.60
CA LYS A 33 14.99 -5.82 -14.09
C LYS A 33 14.04 -4.76 -14.67
N SER A 34 13.05 -5.18 -15.45
CA SER A 34 12.12 -4.26 -16.11
C SER A 34 11.02 -3.72 -15.19
N HIS A 35 10.64 -4.45 -14.13
CA HIS A 35 9.45 -4.12 -13.32
C HIS A 35 9.73 -3.82 -11.85
N LYS A 36 10.98 -3.89 -11.38
CA LYS A 36 11.36 -3.66 -9.96
C LYS A 36 10.75 -2.39 -9.39
N THR A 37 10.76 -1.29 -10.14
CA THR A 37 10.20 0.00 -9.68
C THR A 37 8.70 -0.08 -9.46
N LYS A 38 7.95 -0.62 -10.44
CA LYS A 38 6.49 -0.80 -10.34
C LYS A 38 6.11 -1.75 -9.21
N ILE A 39 6.85 -2.85 -9.05
CA ILE A 39 6.65 -3.81 -7.96
C ILE A 39 6.88 -3.12 -6.60
N ARG A 40 7.98 -2.38 -6.47
CA ARG A 40 8.30 -1.61 -5.26
C ARG A 40 7.22 -0.59 -4.95
N GLU A 41 6.78 0.17 -5.94
CA GLU A 41 5.73 1.18 -5.77
C GLU A 41 4.40 0.56 -5.39
N SER A 42 4.01 -0.54 -6.04
CA SER A 42 2.80 -1.29 -5.70
C SER A 42 2.85 -1.77 -4.25
N LEU A 43 3.96 -2.39 -3.85
CA LEU A 43 4.15 -2.84 -2.47
C LEU A 43 4.13 -1.66 -1.48
N MET A 44 4.85 -0.58 -1.76
CA MET A 44 4.85 0.62 -0.92
C MET A 44 3.46 1.25 -0.79
N ASN A 45 2.67 1.26 -1.86
CA ASN A 45 1.32 1.81 -1.84
C ASN A 45 0.33 0.92 -1.06
N GLN A 46 0.57 -0.39 -1.01
CA GLN A 46 -0.27 -1.33 -0.25
C GLN A 46 0.16 -1.46 1.22
N SER A 47 1.45 -1.34 1.51
CA SER A 47 2.01 -1.45 2.86
C SER A 47 1.98 -0.13 3.64
N ARG A 48 1.53 0.96 3.02
CA ARG A 48 1.32 2.25 3.70
C ARG A 48 0.12 2.16 4.63
N TRP A 49 0.36 2.33 5.93
CA TRP A 49 -0.70 2.57 6.91
C TRP A 49 -1.38 3.89 6.55
N ASP A 50 -2.65 3.81 6.14
CA ASP A 50 -3.65 4.87 6.14
C ASP A 50 -3.09 6.29 6.22
N SER A 51 -2.47 6.76 5.14
CA SER A 51 -1.56 7.90 5.21
C SER A 51 -2.25 9.27 5.09
N GLY A 52 -3.55 9.36 5.40
CA GLY A 52 -4.35 10.57 5.25
C GLY A 52 -4.92 11.07 6.57
N LEU A 53 -4.82 12.37 6.83
CA LEU A 53 -5.60 13.02 7.88
C LEU A 53 -7.06 13.12 7.40
N ARG A 54 -7.97 12.40 8.06
CA ARG A 54 -9.41 12.41 7.77
C ARG A 54 -10.14 13.50 8.54
N GLY A 55 -9.68 13.79 9.74
CA GLY A 55 -10.33 14.71 10.66
C GLY A 55 -9.35 15.26 11.68
N LEU A 56 -9.61 16.49 12.10
CA LEU A 56 -8.93 17.15 13.21
C LEU A 56 -10.01 17.80 14.06
N SER A 57 -10.11 17.40 15.31
CA SER A 57 -10.91 18.11 16.30
C SER A 57 -10.01 18.55 17.46
N TRP A 58 -10.33 19.67 18.08
CA TRP A 58 -9.58 20.15 19.23
C TRP A 58 -10.51 20.86 20.19
N ARG A 59 -10.14 20.83 21.46
CA ARG A 59 -10.77 21.64 22.51
C ARG A 59 -9.71 22.21 23.44
N VAL A 60 -10.03 23.34 24.02
CA VAL A 60 -9.20 23.96 25.05
C VAL A 60 -9.97 23.93 26.37
N ASP A 61 -9.39 23.25 27.34
CA ASP A 61 -9.92 23.06 28.68
C ASP A 61 -9.12 23.92 29.67
N GLY A 62 -9.78 24.43 30.71
CA GLY A 62 -9.12 24.99 31.89
C GLY A 62 -8.92 23.91 32.93
N LYS A 63 -7.75 23.81 33.57
CA LYS A 63 -7.58 22.87 34.70
C LYS A 63 -8.40 23.35 35.90
N SER A 64 -9.44 22.59 36.27
CA SER A 64 -10.21 22.85 37.49
C SER A 64 -9.38 22.51 38.74
N GLN A 65 -9.46 23.35 39.76
CA GLN A 65 -8.67 23.29 40.98
C GLN A 65 -9.32 22.41 42.06
N SER A 66 -8.50 21.70 42.83
CA SER A 66 -8.92 21.00 44.06
C SER A 66 -9.04 21.98 45.23
N ARG A 67 -9.79 21.61 46.29
CA ARG A 67 -10.29 22.46 47.40
C ARG A 67 -9.26 23.30 48.18
N HIS A 68 -7.95 23.18 47.92
CA HIS A 68 -6.88 23.76 48.74
C HIS A 68 -5.86 24.64 47.99
N SER A 69 -6.15 25.14 46.81
CA SER A 69 -5.30 26.17 46.19
C SER A 69 -6.17 27.20 45.48
N ALA A 70 -5.63 28.39 45.24
CA ALA A 70 -6.30 29.49 44.55
C ALA A 70 -5.62 29.72 43.18
N GLN A 71 -6.39 29.55 42.11
CA GLN A 71 -6.13 29.98 40.74
C GLN A 71 -5.12 29.13 39.93
N ILE A 72 -5.65 28.25 39.07
CA ILE A 72 -4.89 27.64 37.96
C ILE A 72 -5.46 28.13 36.64
N HIS A 73 -4.82 29.14 36.03
CA HIS A 73 -5.14 29.69 34.71
C HIS A 73 -4.34 29.03 33.58
N THR A 74 -4.01 27.74 33.71
CA THR A 74 -3.21 27.06 32.69
C THR A 74 -4.14 26.42 31.66
N PRO A 75 -4.25 26.98 30.44
CA PRO A 75 -5.04 26.37 29.38
C PRO A 75 -4.40 25.04 28.96
N VAL A 76 -5.25 24.06 28.68
CA VAL A 76 -4.85 22.75 28.16
C VAL A 76 -5.54 22.55 26.82
N ALA A 77 -4.77 22.30 25.77
CA ALA A 77 -5.34 21.89 24.48
C ALA A 77 -5.35 20.37 24.37
N ILE A 78 -6.47 19.81 23.94
CA ILE A 78 -6.60 18.41 23.53
C ILE A 78 -6.85 18.41 22.03
N MET A 79 -6.06 17.64 21.30
CA MET A 79 -6.18 17.48 19.85
C MET A 79 -6.48 16.02 19.55
N GLU A 80 -7.53 15.77 18.78
CA GLU A 80 -7.88 14.46 18.23
C GLU A 80 -7.61 14.49 16.73
N LEU A 81 -6.75 13.58 16.28
CA LEU A 81 -6.42 13.40 14.87
C LEU A 81 -7.02 12.08 14.41
N GLU A 82 -7.91 12.14 13.43
CA GLU A 82 -8.43 10.97 12.75
C GLU A 82 -7.58 10.69 11.52
N ILE A 83 -6.91 9.53 11.51
CA ILE A 83 -6.00 9.11 10.43
C ILE A 83 -6.62 7.92 9.71
N GLY A 84 -6.64 7.93 8.37
CA GLY A 84 -7.29 6.92 7.55
C GLY A 84 -6.86 6.98 6.08
N LYS A 85 -7.27 5.99 5.26
CA LYS A 85 -6.93 5.96 3.82
C LYS A 85 -7.42 7.21 3.07
N SER A 86 -6.49 7.95 2.47
CA SER A 86 -6.82 8.95 1.46
C SER A 86 -7.00 8.29 0.09
N GLY A 87 -8.12 8.55 -0.58
CA GLY A 87 -8.22 8.42 -2.04
C GLY A 87 -8.40 7.01 -2.66
N GLN A 88 -8.75 5.96 -1.93
CA GLN A 88 -9.04 4.64 -2.54
C GLN A 88 -10.42 4.51 -3.22
N ARG A 89 -11.08 5.61 -3.61
CA ARG A 89 -12.38 5.57 -4.32
C ARG A 89 -12.27 5.39 -5.85
N GLY A 90 -11.06 5.33 -6.41
CA GLY A 90 -10.83 5.24 -7.86
C GLY A 90 -10.53 3.84 -8.40
N ARG A 91 -9.69 3.06 -7.72
CA ARG A 91 -9.13 1.81 -8.28
C ARG A 91 -10.08 0.60 -8.30
N GLU A 92 -11.16 0.66 -7.55
CA GLU A 92 -12.15 -0.43 -7.50
C GLU A 92 -13.11 -0.34 -8.70
N ARG A 93 -13.55 0.87 -9.04
CA ARG A 93 -14.40 1.12 -10.22
C ARG A 93 -13.69 0.91 -11.54
N ASP A 94 -12.41 1.30 -11.65
CA ASP A 94 -11.65 1.08 -12.89
C ASP A 94 -11.42 -0.42 -13.16
N ARG A 95 -11.31 -1.25 -12.11
CA ARG A 95 -11.19 -2.71 -12.26
C ARG A 95 -12.50 -3.38 -12.61
N GLU A 96 -13.62 -2.98 -12.01
CA GLU A 96 -14.96 -3.49 -12.36
C GLU A 96 -15.33 -3.15 -13.82
N LEU A 97 -14.99 -1.95 -14.28
CA LEU A 97 -15.24 -1.53 -15.66
C LEU A 97 -14.36 -2.28 -16.66
N GLU A 98 -13.07 -2.54 -16.35
CA GLU A 98 -12.20 -3.36 -17.21
C GLU A 98 -12.62 -4.83 -17.28
N THR A 99 -13.15 -5.40 -16.19
CA THR A 99 -13.70 -6.77 -16.21
C THR A 99 -15.01 -6.84 -16.98
N SER A 100 -15.90 -5.86 -16.81
CA SER A 100 -17.18 -5.78 -17.53
C SER A 100 -16.98 -5.59 -19.05
N MET A 101 -16.01 -4.75 -19.48
CA MET A 101 -15.68 -4.58 -20.90
C MET A 101 -15.03 -5.81 -21.55
N ARG A 102 -14.44 -6.72 -20.75
CA ARG A 102 -13.87 -7.99 -21.26
C ARG A 102 -14.93 -9.07 -21.44
N GLU A 103 -16.00 -9.04 -20.65
CA GLU A 103 -17.12 -9.98 -20.77
C GLU A 103 -18.02 -9.63 -21.96
N GLU A 104 -18.30 -8.34 -22.22
CA GLU A 104 -19.11 -7.93 -23.39
C GLU A 104 -18.47 -8.25 -24.75
N ASN A 105 -17.14 -8.28 -24.84
CA ASN A 105 -16.42 -8.55 -26.09
C ASN A 105 -16.28 -10.06 -26.43
N GLN A 106 -16.74 -10.97 -25.57
CA GLN A 106 -16.72 -12.42 -25.86
C GLN A 106 -18.05 -12.96 -26.40
N ASP A 107 -19.16 -12.25 -26.20
CA ASP A 107 -20.48 -12.68 -26.67
C ASP A 107 -20.89 -12.15 -28.06
N GLY A 108 -20.11 -11.22 -28.65
CA GLY A 108 -20.42 -10.60 -29.95
C GLY A 108 -19.92 -11.35 -31.20
N GLY A 109 -19.40 -12.57 -31.04
CA GLY A 109 -18.66 -13.29 -32.09
C GLY A 109 -19.31 -14.55 -32.63
N ILE A 110 -20.63 -14.57 -32.84
CA ILE A 110 -21.27 -15.57 -33.73
C ILE A 110 -22.29 -14.86 -34.61
N GLY A 111 -21.94 -14.74 -35.90
CA GLY A 111 -22.78 -14.26 -36.99
C GLY A 111 -22.03 -14.47 -38.31
#